data_AF-A0AA41ZA57-F1
#
_entry.id   AF-A0AA41ZA57-F1
#
_cell.length_a   1.000
_cell.length_b   1.000
_cell.length_c   1.000
_cell.angle_alpha   90.00
_cell.angle_beta   90.00
_cell.angle_gamma   90.00
#
_symmetry.space_group_name_H-M   'P 1'
#
loop_
_entity.id
_entity.type
_entity.pdbx_description
1 polymer ?
#
loop_
_entity_poly.entity_id
_entity_poly.type
_entity_poly.pdbx_seq_one_letter_code
_entity_poly.pdbx_strand_id
1 'polypeptide(L)'
;MKLAPGPKRRIDILQNELDHGRISPQAFDAGRVVQDVIERAHAAVGSRWADFVDTSMQPGAASVHGLDAARQAVKMMARLRLAIGPVDATIVRLVVGDGLTFEQVATAQGRAGARSVAYFAARFRDALEELAKASIAVGKVSKVHVDNYSDMAIRTARR
;
A
#
# COMPACT_ATOMS: atom_id res chain seq x y z
N MET A 1 11.68 24.66 25.19
CA MET A 1 10.43 23.91 24.92
C MET A 1 10.36 23.60 23.42
N LYS A 2 10.48 22.33 23.01
CA LYS A 2 10.18 21.93 21.64
C LYS A 2 8.67 21.82 21.53
N LEU A 3 8.06 22.72 20.76
CA LEU A 3 6.65 22.62 20.38
C LEU A 3 6.45 21.29 19.63
N ALA A 4 5.68 20.37 20.21
CA ALA A 4 5.16 19.24 19.45
C ALA A 4 4.36 19.83 18.27
N PRO A 5 4.61 19.42 17.02
CA PRO A 5 3.78 19.89 15.91
C PRO A 5 2.35 19.45 16.19
N GLY A 6 1.44 20.41 16.38
CA GLY A 6 0.01 20.14 16.46
C GLY A 6 -0.47 19.34 15.24
N PRO A 7 -1.62 18.65 15.32
CA PRO A 7 -2.10 17.79 14.25
C PRO A 7 -2.27 18.62 12.97
N LYS A 8 -1.27 18.54 12.08
CA LYS A 8 -1.41 19.04 10.71
C LYS A 8 -2.61 18.30 10.13
N ARG A 9 -3.61 19.02 9.59
CA ARG A 9 -4.65 18.41 8.76
C ARG A 9 -3.93 17.50 7.77
N ARG A 10 -4.02 16.18 7.97
CA ARG A 10 -3.42 15.22 7.04
C ARG A 10 -4.15 15.46 5.72
N ILE A 11 -3.45 16.03 4.75
CA ILE A 11 -4.01 16.19 3.41
C ILE A 11 -4.20 14.76 2.90
N ASP A 12 -5.44 14.41 2.58
CA ASP A 12 -5.75 13.14 1.97
C ASP A 12 -5.27 13.18 0.52
N ILE A 13 -4.03 12.73 0.32
CA ILE A 13 -3.38 12.78 -0.99
C ILE A 13 -4.13 11.88 -1.98
N LEU A 14 -4.69 10.75 -1.55
CA LEU A 14 -5.48 9.88 -2.42
C LEU A 14 -6.73 10.60 -2.93
N GLN A 15 -7.49 11.23 -2.03
CA GLN A 15 -8.66 11.99 -2.43
C GLN A 15 -8.29 13.17 -3.34
N ASN A 16 -7.22 13.89 -3.00
CA ASN A 16 -6.74 15.00 -3.81
C ASN A 16 -6.29 14.56 -5.21
N GLU A 17 -5.66 13.40 -5.37
CA GLU A 17 -5.29 12.87 -6.68
C GLU A 17 -6.52 12.42 -7.49
N LEU A 18 -7.53 11.84 -6.84
CA LEU A 18 -8.79 11.44 -7.48
C LEU A 18 -9.59 12.67 -7.94
N ASP A 19 -9.76 13.68 -7.08
CA ASP A 19 -10.56 14.88 -7.35
C ASP A 19 -10.02 15.67 -8.55
N HIS A 20 -8.71 15.60 -8.79
CA HIS A 20 -8.06 16.22 -9.94
C HIS A 20 -7.97 15.30 -11.17
N GLY A 21 -8.58 14.11 -11.13
CA GLY A 21 -8.57 13.15 -12.22
C GLY A 21 -7.19 12.59 -12.57
N ARG A 22 -6.25 12.56 -11.61
CA ARG A 22 -4.86 12.11 -11.83
C ARG A 22 -4.65 10.63 -11.57
N ILE A 23 -5.62 9.98 -10.93
CA ILE A 23 -5.71 8.53 -10.74
C ILE A 23 -7.12 8.05 -11.06
N SER A 24 -7.25 6.79 -11.46
CA SER A 24 -8.53 6.12 -11.68
C SER A 24 -9.25 5.83 -10.36
N PRO A 25 -10.59 5.65 -10.38
CA PRO A 25 -11.32 5.18 -9.19
C PRO A 25 -10.79 3.84 -8.67
N GLN A 26 -10.35 2.94 -9.56
CA GLN A 26 -9.77 1.65 -9.17
C GLN A 26 -8.43 1.81 -8.47
N ALA A 27 -7.59 2.75 -8.93
CA ALA A 27 -6.34 3.13 -8.27
C ALA A 27 -6.58 3.76 -6.89
N PHE A 28 -7.63 4.57 -6.76
CA PHE A 28 -8.07 5.11 -5.48
C PHE A 28 -8.50 4.00 -4.51
N ASP A 29 -9.36 3.08 -4.94
CA ASP A 29 -9.83 1.96 -4.12
C ASP A 29 -8.67 1.06 -3.67
N ALA A 30 -7.73 0.77 -4.59
CA ALA A 30 -6.51 0.03 -4.26
C ALA A 30 -5.67 0.76 -3.21
N GLY A 31 -5.53 2.08 -3.33
CA GLY A 31 -4.88 2.93 -2.34
C GLY A 31 -5.55 2.86 -0.97
N ARG A 32 -6.89 2.91 -0.91
CA ARG A 32 -7.65 2.81 0.36
C ARG A 32 -7.48 1.47 1.05
N VAL A 33 -7.46 0.38 0.29
CA VAL A 33 -7.18 -0.95 0.85
C VAL A 33 -5.79 -1.00 1.51
N VAL A 34 -4.78 -0.38 0.87
CA VAL A 34 -3.44 -0.28 1.47
C VAL A 34 -3.46 0.58 2.72
N GLN A 35 -4.15 1.72 2.69
CA GLN A 35 -4.29 2.62 3.83
C GLN A 35 -4.89 1.90 5.04
N ASP A 36 -6.04 1.25 4.87
CA ASP A 36 -6.75 0.54 5.94
C ASP A 36 -5.88 -0.53 6.61
N VAL A 37 -5.11 -1.28 5.81
CA VAL A 37 -4.23 -2.34 6.33
C VAL A 37 -3.08 -1.74 7.15
N ILE A 38 -2.47 -0.65 6.67
CA ILE A 38 -1.38 0.03 7.37
C ILE A 38 -1.89 0.70 8.65
N GLU A 39 -3.06 1.36 8.61
CA GLU A 39 -3.67 2.00 9.77
C GLU A 39 -4.01 0.99 10.88
N ARG A 40 -4.58 -0.18 10.51
CA ARG A 40 -4.83 -1.28 11.46
C ARG A 40 -3.53 -1.80 12.08
N ALA A 41 -2.46 -1.86 11.31
CA ALA A 41 -1.17 -2.27 11.84
C ALA A 41 -0.58 -1.20 12.77
N HIS A 42 -0.64 0.08 12.41
CA HIS A 42 -0.27 1.19 13.29
C HIS A 42 -1.04 1.16 14.61
N ALA A 43 -2.34 0.90 14.58
CA ALA A 43 -3.14 0.77 15.79
C ALA A 43 -2.68 -0.39 16.69
N ALA A 44 -2.16 -1.48 16.08
CA ALA A 44 -1.71 -2.66 16.82
C ALA A 44 -0.29 -2.54 17.39
N VAL A 45 0.66 -1.92 16.67
CA VAL A 45 2.08 -1.85 17.07
C VAL A 45 2.56 -0.44 17.44
N GLY A 46 1.71 0.58 17.28
CA GLY A 46 2.00 1.96 17.66
C GLY A 46 3.26 2.52 16.98
N SER A 47 4.11 3.18 17.77
CA SER A 47 5.36 3.79 17.29
C SER A 47 6.39 2.81 16.75
N ARG A 48 6.26 1.51 17.05
CA ARG A 48 7.19 0.46 16.58
C ARG A 48 6.91 0.01 15.14
N TRP A 49 5.87 0.54 14.49
CA TRP A 49 5.49 0.14 13.13
C TRP A 49 6.64 0.30 12.13
N ALA A 50 7.32 1.45 12.11
CA ALA A 50 8.41 1.71 11.17
C ALA A 50 9.55 0.68 11.33
N ASP A 51 10.00 0.46 12.57
CA ASP A 51 11.05 -0.52 12.88
C ASP A 51 10.61 -1.95 12.54
N PHE A 52 9.34 -2.28 12.77
CA PHE A 52 8.76 -3.59 12.47
C PHE A 52 8.78 -3.87 10.97
N VAL A 53 8.35 -2.89 10.16
CA VAL A 53 8.36 -2.98 8.71
C VAL A 53 9.79 -3.09 8.21
N ASP A 54 10.67 -2.19 8.60
CA ASP A 54 12.05 -2.15 8.10
C ASP A 54 12.81 -3.45 8.45
N THR A 55 12.62 -3.98 9.66
CA THR A 55 13.19 -5.28 10.07
C THR A 55 12.59 -6.45 9.27
N SER A 56 11.26 -6.50 9.14
CA SER A 56 10.57 -7.57 8.40
C SER A 56 10.90 -7.60 6.90
N MET A 57 11.41 -6.48 6.40
CA MET A 57 11.70 -6.25 5.00
C MET A 57 13.12 -6.58 4.59
N GLN A 58 14.00 -6.94 5.54
CA GLN A 58 15.37 -7.35 5.27
C GLN A 58 15.43 -8.81 4.77
N PRO A 59 16.25 -9.11 3.76
CA PRO A 59 16.49 -10.48 3.33
C PRO A 59 17.01 -11.34 4.50
N GLY A 60 16.34 -12.45 4.80
CA GLY A 60 16.72 -13.34 5.91
C GLY A 60 16.14 -12.98 7.28
N ALA A 61 15.23 -12.00 7.37
CA ALA A 61 14.55 -11.68 8.62
C ALA A 61 13.69 -12.85 9.12
N ALA A 62 13.95 -13.28 10.36
CA ALA A 62 13.13 -14.29 11.04
C ALA A 62 11.70 -13.77 11.26
N SER A 63 10.71 -14.66 11.12
CA SER A 63 9.28 -14.37 11.27
C SER A 63 9.00 -13.45 12.44
N VAL A 64 8.45 -12.26 12.16
CA VAL A 64 8.15 -11.30 13.21
C VAL A 64 6.96 -11.80 14.03
N HIS A 65 7.21 -12.13 15.30
CA HIS A 65 6.19 -12.53 16.26
C HIS A 65 5.56 -11.28 16.88
N GLY A 66 4.37 -10.94 16.40
CA GLY A 66 3.56 -9.83 16.90
C GLY A 66 2.18 -9.84 16.24
N LEU A 67 1.19 -9.26 16.94
CA LEU A 67 -0.24 -9.10 16.62
C LEU A 67 -0.63 -9.33 15.15
N ASP A 68 -1.69 -10.09 14.90
CA ASP A 68 -2.10 -10.51 13.55
C ASP A 68 -2.24 -9.37 12.54
N ALA A 69 -2.62 -8.17 12.98
CA ALA A 69 -2.64 -6.96 12.15
C ALA A 69 -1.25 -6.58 11.59
N ALA A 70 -0.19 -6.67 12.40
CA ALA A 70 1.17 -6.39 11.97
C ALA A 70 1.67 -7.44 10.95
N ARG A 71 1.33 -8.71 11.14
CA ARG A 71 1.60 -9.78 10.16
C ARG A 71 0.87 -9.53 8.84
N GLN A 72 -0.39 -9.11 8.90
CA GLN A 72 -1.19 -8.85 7.71
C GLN A 72 -0.62 -7.68 6.91
N ALA A 73 -0.13 -6.65 7.59
CA ALA A 73 0.50 -5.52 6.93
C ALA A 73 1.89 -5.85 6.36
N VAL A 74 2.71 -6.68 7.03
CA VAL A 74 3.96 -7.19 6.43
C VAL A 74 3.66 -8.03 5.17
N LYS A 75 2.67 -8.92 5.22
CA LYS A 75 2.24 -9.70 4.04
C LYS A 75 1.74 -8.80 2.92
N MET A 76 0.95 -7.77 3.24
CA MET A 76 0.49 -6.79 2.26
C MET A 76 1.67 -6.06 1.62
N MET A 77 2.62 -5.58 2.43
CA MET A 77 3.80 -4.89 1.92
C MET A 77 4.68 -5.79 1.04
N ALA A 78 4.83 -7.07 1.39
CA ALA A 78 5.52 -8.05 0.54
C ALA A 78 4.79 -8.22 -0.81
N ARG A 79 3.45 -8.27 -0.81
CA ARG A 79 2.64 -8.31 -2.04
C ARG A 79 2.79 -7.03 -2.86
N LEU A 80 2.80 -5.86 -2.24
CA LEU A 80 3.07 -4.59 -2.92
C LEU A 80 4.43 -4.63 -3.62
N ARG A 81 5.49 -5.05 -2.92
CA ARG A 81 6.82 -5.17 -3.52
C ARG A 81 6.86 -6.12 -4.72
N LEU A 82 6.11 -7.22 -4.68
CA LEU A 82 6.01 -8.14 -5.81
C LEU A 82 5.21 -7.55 -6.98
N ALA A 83 4.17 -6.76 -6.69
CA ALA A 83 3.29 -6.19 -7.71
C ALA A 83 3.89 -4.97 -8.42
N ILE A 84 4.49 -4.04 -7.67
CA ILE A 84 4.93 -2.73 -8.17
C ILE A 84 6.43 -2.47 -7.96
N GLY A 85 7.16 -3.43 -7.41
CA GLY A 85 8.58 -3.29 -7.11
C GLY A 85 8.87 -2.58 -5.79
N PRO A 86 10.12 -2.65 -5.30
CA PRO A 86 10.49 -2.19 -3.96
C PRO A 86 10.45 -0.67 -3.79
N VAL A 87 10.84 0.08 -4.82
CA VAL A 87 10.87 1.55 -4.80
C VAL A 87 9.45 2.10 -4.70
N ASP A 88 8.55 1.63 -5.57
CA ASP A 88 7.18 2.13 -5.62
C ASP A 88 6.37 1.70 -4.41
N ALA A 89 6.57 0.46 -3.93
CA ALA A 89 5.98 0.02 -2.67
C ALA A 89 6.39 0.92 -1.49
N THR A 90 7.64 1.41 -1.48
CA THR A 90 8.12 2.34 -0.46
C THR A 90 7.45 3.71 -0.59
N ILE A 91 7.33 4.22 -1.82
CA ILE A 91 6.64 5.50 -2.09
C ILE A 91 5.17 5.42 -1.65
N VAL A 92 4.46 4.37 -2.03
CA VAL A 92 3.06 4.15 -1.62
C VAL A 92 2.94 4.07 -0.11
N ARG A 93 3.82 3.35 0.59
CA ARG A 93 3.83 3.29 2.07
C ARG A 93 4.00 4.68 2.69
N LEU A 94 4.97 5.46 2.23
CA LEU A 94 5.27 6.77 2.78
C LEU A 94 4.12 7.76 2.56
N VAL A 95 3.48 7.72 1.39
CA VAL A 95 2.41 8.66 1.03
C VAL A 95 1.07 8.24 1.66
N VAL A 96 0.69 6.96 1.54
CA VAL A 96 -0.63 6.47 1.98
C VAL A 96 -0.61 6.02 3.43
N GLY A 97 0.44 5.34 3.87
CA GLY A 97 0.58 4.85 5.23
C GLY A 97 1.03 5.94 6.20
N ASP A 98 2.18 6.56 5.90
CA ASP A 98 2.78 7.56 6.79
C ASP A 98 2.18 8.98 6.57
N GLY A 99 1.37 9.18 5.54
CA GLY A 99 0.68 10.43 5.24
C GLY A 99 1.62 11.56 4.79
N LEU A 100 2.78 11.22 4.23
CA LEU A 100 3.77 12.19 3.78
C LEU A 100 3.39 12.81 2.43
N THR A 101 3.63 14.12 2.29
CA THR A 101 3.54 14.80 1.00
C THR A 101 4.68 14.36 0.07
N PHE A 102 4.51 14.53 -1.24
CA PHE A 102 5.57 14.23 -2.21
C PHE A 102 6.87 15.01 -1.94
N GLU A 103 6.77 16.22 -1.38
CA GLU A 103 7.92 17.01 -0.94
C GLU A 103 8.63 16.39 0.26
N GLN A 104 7.88 15.90 1.25
CA GLN A 104 8.43 15.21 2.41
C GLN A 104 9.08 13.89 2.00
N VAL A 105 8.47 13.15 1.07
CA VAL A 105 9.07 11.93 0.50
C VAL A 105 10.37 12.25 -0.22
N ALA A 106 10.39 13.30 -1.05
CA ALA A 106 11.60 13.70 -1.75
C ALA A 106 12.73 14.03 -0.75
N THR A 107 12.40 14.83 0.26
CA THR A 107 13.35 15.25 1.29
C THR A 107 13.87 14.06 2.10
N ALA A 108 13.00 13.13 2.48
CA ALA A 108 13.38 11.89 3.17
C ALA A 108 14.33 11.01 2.34
N GLN A 109 14.28 11.12 1.01
CA GLN A 109 15.16 10.43 0.07
C GLN A 109 16.41 11.25 -0.30
N GLY A 110 16.67 12.36 0.39
CA GLY A 110 17.82 13.24 0.11
C GLY A 110 17.71 13.99 -1.22
N ARG A 111 16.51 14.08 -1.81
CA ARG A 111 16.24 14.77 -3.07
C ARG A 111 15.39 16.01 -2.82
N ALA A 112 15.84 17.16 -3.30
CA ALA A 112 15.09 18.42 -3.14
C ALA A 112 14.61 18.96 -4.50
N GLY A 113 13.70 19.93 -4.45
CA GLY A 113 13.27 20.72 -5.61
C GLY A 113 12.06 20.14 -6.36
N ALA A 114 11.41 21.03 -7.13
CA ALA A 114 10.15 20.75 -7.83
C ALA A 114 10.22 19.54 -8.77
N ARG A 115 11.36 19.31 -9.43
CA ARG A 115 11.55 18.14 -10.31
C ARG A 115 11.48 16.82 -9.55
N SER A 116 12.04 16.78 -8.34
CA SER A 116 11.99 15.60 -7.48
C SER A 116 10.56 15.34 -7.01
N VAL A 117 9.83 16.39 -6.61
CA VAL A 117 8.41 16.30 -6.22
C VAL A 117 7.57 15.74 -7.36
N ALA A 118 7.72 16.28 -8.57
CA ALA A 118 7.00 15.80 -9.76
C ALA A 118 7.32 14.34 -10.07
N TYR A 119 8.59 13.93 -9.93
CA TYR A 119 9.00 12.54 -10.10
C TYR A 119 8.30 11.60 -9.12
N PHE A 120 8.29 11.92 -7.82
CA PHE A 120 7.63 11.08 -6.82
C PHE A 120 6.11 11.05 -6.99
N ALA A 121 5.50 12.17 -7.38
CA ALA A 121 4.08 12.22 -7.70
C ALA A 121 3.72 11.33 -8.90
N ALA A 122 4.52 11.36 -9.98
CA ALA A 122 4.31 10.50 -11.15
C ALA A 122 4.44 9.02 -10.78
N ARG A 123 5.54 8.65 -10.10
CA ARG A 123 5.79 7.27 -9.65
C ARG A 123 4.69 6.76 -8.73
N PHE A 124 4.19 7.60 -7.84
CA PHE A 124 3.07 7.26 -6.97
C PHE A 124 1.79 6.92 -7.75
N ARG A 125 1.44 7.73 -8.74
CA ARG A 125 0.25 7.48 -9.59
C ARG A 125 0.41 6.19 -10.38
N ASP A 126 1.54 6.02 -11.06
CA ASP A 126 1.83 4.81 -11.84
C ASP A 126 1.72 3.55 -10.97
N ALA A 127 2.28 3.62 -9.75
CA ALA A 127 2.23 2.53 -8.79
C ALA A 127 0.80 2.15 -8.38
N LEU A 128 -0.09 3.13 -8.14
CA LEU A 128 -1.48 2.84 -7.80
C LEU A 128 -2.25 2.25 -8.97
N GLU A 129 -1.98 2.69 -10.20
CA GLU A 129 -2.59 2.12 -11.41
C GLU A 129 -2.13 0.68 -11.63
N GLU A 130 -0.84 0.40 -11.49
CA GLU A 130 -0.32 -0.98 -11.57
C GLU A 130 -0.86 -1.86 -10.45
N LEU A 131 -1.00 -1.31 -9.24
CA LEU A 131 -1.61 -2.02 -8.12
C LEU A 131 -3.09 -2.34 -8.38
N ALA A 132 -3.85 -1.41 -8.97
CA ALA A 132 -5.24 -1.64 -9.36
C ALA A 132 -5.35 -2.73 -10.43
N LYS A 133 -4.46 -2.75 -11.42
CA LYS A 133 -4.40 -3.83 -12.42
C LYS A 133 -4.10 -5.18 -11.76
N ALA A 134 -3.15 -5.20 -10.82
CA ALA A 134 -2.77 -6.40 -10.10
C ALA A 134 -3.91 -6.90 -9.17
N SER A 135 -4.64 -6.01 -8.50
CA SER A 135 -5.77 -6.38 -7.64
C SER A 135 -6.95 -6.92 -8.46
N ILE A 136 -7.20 -6.37 -9.66
CA ILE A 136 -8.15 -6.91 -10.63
C ILE A 136 -7.69 -8.28 -11.13
N ALA A 137 -6.39 -8.47 -11.40
CA ALA A 137 -5.86 -9.77 -11.81
C ALA A 137 -6.04 -10.83 -10.70
N VAL A 138 -5.78 -10.48 -9.43
CA VAL A 138 -6.00 -11.38 -8.28
C VAL A 138 -7.50 -11.65 -8.05
N GLY A 139 -8.36 -10.65 -8.21
CA GLY A 139 -9.82 -10.80 -8.14
C GLY A 139 -10.38 -11.68 -9.26
N LYS A 140 -9.83 -11.57 -10.47
CA LYS A 140 -10.14 -12.44 -11.61
C LYS A 140 -9.67 -13.87 -11.38
N VAL A 141 -8.43 -14.07 -10.92
CA VAL A 141 -7.91 -15.42 -10.61
C VAL A 141 -8.72 -16.10 -9.50
N SER A 142 -9.12 -15.35 -8.47
CA SER A 142 -9.95 -15.86 -7.38
C SER A 142 -11.36 -16.25 -7.85
N LYS A 143 -12.00 -15.44 -8.71
CA LYS A 143 -13.30 -15.80 -9.32
C LYS A 143 -13.19 -17.03 -10.21
N VAL A 144 -12.19 -17.09 -11.09
CA VAL A 144 -11.95 -18.24 -11.98
C VAL A 144 -11.73 -19.53 -11.17
N HIS A 145 -11.08 -19.46 -10.01
CA HIS A 145 -10.88 -20.64 -9.16
C HIS A 145 -12.18 -21.10 -8.48
N VAL A 146 -13.04 -20.18 -8.03
CA VAL A 146 -14.34 -20.50 -7.40
C VAL A 146 -15.35 -21.03 -8.42
N ASP A 147 -15.38 -20.45 -9.63
CA ASP A 147 -16.27 -20.89 -10.70
C ASP A 147 -15.90 -22.30 -11.19
N ASN A 148 -14.60 -22.63 -11.26
CA ASN A 148 -14.13 -23.97 -11.64
C ASN A 148 -14.49 -25.08 -10.63
N TYR A 149 -14.52 -24.77 -9.33
CA TYR A 149 -14.98 -25.73 -8.31
C TYR A 149 -16.50 -25.89 -8.31
N SER A 150 -17.23 -24.82 -8.58
CA SER A 150 -18.69 -24.83 -8.67
C SER A 150 -19.17 -25.64 -9.88
N ASP A 151 -18.49 -25.51 -11.02
CA ASP A 151 -18.85 -26.23 -12.25
C ASP A 151 -18.43 -27.72 -12.21
N MET A 152 -17.38 -28.07 -11.44
CA MET A 152 -17.06 -29.47 -11.14
C MET A 152 -18.10 -30.10 -10.20
N ALA A 153 -18.49 -29.44 -9.11
CA ALA A 153 -19.46 -29.97 -8.15
C ALA A 153 -20.84 -30.24 -8.77
N ILE A 154 -21.26 -29.42 -9.72
CA ILE A 154 -22.54 -29.60 -10.45
C ILE A 154 -22.48 -30.80 -11.41
N ARG A 155 -21.33 -31.09 -12.04
CA ARG A 155 -21.17 -32.25 -12.93
C ARG A 155 -21.11 -33.57 -12.18
N THR A 156 -20.58 -33.60 -10.97
CA THR A 156 -20.52 -34.81 -10.14
C THR A 156 -21.87 -35.20 -9.52
N ALA A 157 -22.80 -34.24 -9.36
CA ALA A 157 -24.12 -34.46 -8.77
C ALA A 157 -25.20 -34.88 -9.78
N ARG A 158 -24.87 -35.04 -11.08
CA ARG A 158 -25.79 -35.46 -12.15
C ARG A 158 -25.52 -36.88 -12.68
N ARG A 159 -24.85 -37.73 -11.90
CA ARG A 159 -24.65 -39.16 -12.22
C ARG A 159 -25.36 -40.06 -11.23
#